data_AF-A0A933K4I8-F1
#
_entry.id   AF-A0A933K4I8-F1
#
_cell.length_a   1.000
_cell.length_b   1.000
_cell.length_c   1.000
_cell.angle_alpha   90.00
_cell.angle_beta   90.00
_cell.angle_gamma   90.00
#
_symmetry.space_group_name_H-M   'P 1'
#
loop_
_entity.id
_entity.type
_entity.pdbx_description
1 polymer ?
#
loop_
_entity_poly.entity_id
_entity_poly.type
_entity_poly.pdbx_seq_one_letter_code
_entity_poly.pdbx_strand_id
1 'polypeptide(L)'
;MKLRTNNRILLIDDKHGNRVPFRADKIQRAVLKAATEVGGFQWDIVEGVNAAVFGNRTDEDNAEFLAHMVQAALNAQPMFLTPNSPPPLDEIQRTVVETLRFWGLRNVADEYQYWSAARRWVRKGILAEKDFAVNPYPQDLVEQASQWNREHGVDTIQGINEVVKCGKLKELVDASVASYEAQLARAADGFLNRTGIRILIVSGPSSSGKTTTTHKITHAIKARADVDFEVFSADNYFYGVDQHPADMFGDRDYERARAYEIPLMRQHICELLAGKPIQMPVYDMKTGKRKGTQEMKLGQGQVLLIDCLHGLFPYLTQGIPEDQKFKVFLFNANRIAEGDGSSGRGIPFTTVNMVRRMLRDWKHRSKDPRGTLEHWHYVRDGELSDMLPFLKTAHAFVNGGLPFDFPVLKHFIASSFPSPDSLDKTTALDAYLRSAETHRILASTVTLERLPDHLIPCDCHIREFIGGLSLKIDHQE
;
A
#
# COMPACT_ATOMS: atom_id res chain seq x y z
N MET A 1 31.19 22.69 -0.68
CA MET A 1 32.35 21.80 -0.89
C MET A 1 31.92 20.68 -1.82
N LYS A 2 32.40 20.65 -3.09
CA LYS A 2 32.04 19.57 -4.02
C LYS A 2 32.66 18.26 -3.53
N LEU A 3 31.84 17.36 -2.99
CA LEU A 3 32.24 15.99 -2.64
C LEU A 3 32.66 15.28 -3.94
N ARG A 4 33.98 15.13 -4.16
CA ARG A 4 34.49 14.25 -5.19
C ARG A 4 34.69 12.87 -4.57
N THR A 5 33.68 12.00 -4.68
CA THR A 5 33.88 10.58 -4.41
C THR A 5 34.67 9.98 -5.58
N ASN A 6 35.82 9.36 -5.31
CA ASN A 6 36.57 8.63 -6.35
C ASN A 6 35.69 7.47 -6.85
N ASN A 7 35.11 7.63 -8.03
CA ASN A 7 34.26 6.58 -8.61
C ASN A 7 35.14 5.39 -9.00
N ARG A 8 34.81 4.20 -8.50
CA ARG A 8 35.50 2.96 -8.84
C ARG A 8 34.66 2.07 -9.76
N ILE A 9 33.39 2.43 -9.98
CA ILE A 9 32.48 1.72 -10.87
C ILE A 9 32.54 2.37 -12.24
N LEU A 10 33.14 1.64 -13.19
CA LEU A 10 33.32 2.14 -14.56
C LEU A 10 32.13 1.80 -15.46
N LEU A 11 31.52 0.63 -15.26
CA LEU A 11 30.48 0.06 -16.10
C LEU A 11 29.26 -0.33 -15.26
N ILE A 12 28.11 -0.44 -15.91
CA ILE A 12 26.86 -1.00 -15.37
C ILE A 12 26.25 -1.93 -16.43
N ASP A 13 25.45 -2.90 -16.00
CA ASP A 13 24.56 -3.61 -16.92
C ASP A 13 23.24 -2.84 -17.04
N ASP A 14 22.95 -2.35 -18.25
CA ASP A 14 21.73 -1.61 -18.51
C ASP A 14 20.48 -2.52 -18.49
N LYS A 15 19.31 -1.92 -18.73
CA LYS A 15 18.02 -2.63 -18.80
C LYS A 15 17.94 -3.78 -19.82
N HIS A 16 18.88 -3.85 -20.76
CA HIS A 16 18.97 -4.89 -21.78
C HIS A 16 20.14 -5.86 -21.52
N GLY A 17 20.85 -5.71 -20.40
CA GLY A 17 22.05 -6.48 -20.08
C GLY A 17 23.30 -6.00 -20.85
N ASN A 18 23.26 -4.83 -21.48
CA ASN A 18 24.43 -4.28 -22.17
C ASN A 18 25.33 -3.56 -21.16
N ARG A 19 26.64 -3.75 -21.30
CA ARG A 19 27.63 -2.99 -20.55
C ARG A 19 27.70 -1.56 -21.06
N VAL A 20 27.36 -0.61 -20.21
CA VAL A 20 27.42 0.84 -20.53
C VAL A 20 28.19 1.59 -19.44
N PRO A 21 28.77 2.77 -19.76
CA PRO A 21 29.47 3.56 -18.75
C PRO A 21 28.55 3.96 -17.58
N PHE A 22 29.07 3.87 -16.35
CA PHE A 22 28.41 4.42 -15.17
C PHE A 22 28.31 5.95 -15.28
N ARG A 23 27.14 6.49 -14.94
CA ARG A 23 26.80 7.92 -15.12
C ARG A 23 26.04 8.44 -13.90
N ALA A 24 26.77 9.04 -12.94
CA ALA A 24 26.17 9.61 -11.73
C ALA A 24 25.13 10.71 -12.03
N ASP A 25 25.32 11.46 -13.13
CA ASP A 25 24.36 12.48 -13.59
C ASP A 25 22.99 11.89 -13.98
N LYS A 26 22.91 10.60 -14.32
CA LYS A 26 21.61 9.94 -14.54
C LYS A 26 20.89 9.70 -13.22
N ILE A 27 21.63 9.37 -12.16
CA ILE A 27 21.07 9.19 -10.81
C ILE A 27 20.58 10.54 -10.30
N GLN A 28 21.42 11.59 -10.37
CA GLN A 28 21.04 12.95 -9.99
C GLN A 28 19.75 13.40 -10.67
N ARG A 29 19.66 13.27 -12.00
CA ARG A 29 18.46 13.67 -12.76
C ARG A 29 17.21 12.87 -12.34
N ALA A 30 17.36 11.59 -12.07
CA ALA A 30 16.24 10.75 -11.67
C ALA A 30 15.76 11.07 -10.25
N VAL A 31 16.68 11.33 -9.32
CA VAL A 31 16.38 11.78 -7.95
C VAL A 31 15.74 13.17 -7.95
N LEU A 32 16.29 14.12 -8.70
CA LEU A 32 15.73 15.47 -8.84
C LEU A 32 14.32 15.44 -9.43
N LYS A 33 14.09 14.58 -10.43
CA LYS A 33 12.76 14.40 -11.01
C LYS A 33 11.78 13.88 -9.95
N ALA A 34 12.13 12.83 -9.22
CA ALA A 34 11.28 12.30 -8.16
C ALA A 34 10.96 13.36 -7.09
N ALA A 35 11.96 14.15 -6.68
CA ALA A 35 11.76 15.24 -5.74
C ALA A 35 10.80 16.30 -6.28
N THR A 36 10.94 16.69 -7.55
CA THR A 36 10.08 17.69 -8.20
C THR A 36 8.61 17.26 -8.19
N GLU A 37 8.32 15.99 -8.47
CA GLU A 37 6.95 15.45 -8.50
C GLU A 37 6.27 15.50 -7.11
N VAL A 38 7.05 15.44 -6.03
CA VAL A 38 6.53 15.55 -4.64
C VAL A 38 6.68 16.95 -4.04
N GLY A 39 7.03 17.96 -4.85
CA GLY A 39 7.14 19.36 -4.41
C GLY A 39 8.46 19.70 -3.72
N GLY A 40 9.55 19.00 -4.07
CA GLY A 40 10.92 19.22 -3.60
C GLY A 40 11.28 18.38 -2.37
N PHE A 41 12.50 18.58 -1.84
CA PHE A 41 12.98 17.84 -0.66
C PHE A 41 12.38 18.35 0.65
N GLN A 42 11.87 19.58 0.67
CA GLN A 42 11.45 20.30 1.88
C GLN A 42 10.49 19.53 2.80
N TRP A 43 9.57 18.73 2.24
CA TRP A 43 8.58 17.97 3.01
C TRP A 43 9.16 16.75 3.71
N ASP A 44 10.31 16.26 3.25
CA ASP A 44 11.05 15.15 3.82
C ASP A 44 12.21 15.60 4.71
N ILE A 45 12.48 16.92 4.76
CA ILE A 45 13.50 17.47 5.64
C ILE A 45 12.97 17.46 7.08
N VAL A 46 13.55 16.57 7.88
CA VAL A 46 13.28 16.46 9.31
C VAL A 46 14.24 17.37 10.07
N GLU A 47 13.70 18.27 10.89
CA GLU A 47 14.48 19.17 11.72
C GLU A 47 15.43 18.40 12.64
N GLY A 48 16.68 18.87 12.76
CA GLY A 48 17.73 18.22 13.54
C GLY A 48 18.34 16.95 12.94
N VAL A 49 17.64 16.22 12.06
CA VAL A 49 18.17 15.01 11.38
C VAL A 49 18.76 15.37 10.02
N ASN A 50 17.94 15.98 9.16
CA ASN A 50 18.26 16.23 7.76
C ASN A 50 18.53 17.71 7.49
N ALA A 51 17.89 18.60 8.24
CA ALA A 51 17.91 20.05 7.99
C ALA A 51 19.33 20.65 7.95
N ALA A 52 20.25 20.14 8.79
CA ALA A 52 21.64 20.58 8.79
C ALA A 52 22.39 20.23 7.48
N VAL A 53 22.00 19.13 6.81
CA VAL A 53 22.65 18.65 5.59
C VAL A 53 22.00 19.25 4.35
N PHE A 54 20.66 19.25 4.30
CA PHE A 54 19.87 19.56 3.10
C PHE A 54 19.14 20.91 3.14
N GLY A 55 18.91 21.51 4.31
CA GLY A 55 17.99 22.65 4.50
C GLY A 55 18.43 23.96 3.84
N ASN A 56 19.73 24.17 3.63
CA ASN A 56 20.28 25.39 3.02
C ASN A 56 20.74 25.19 1.56
N ARG A 57 20.36 24.07 0.93
CA ARG A 57 20.79 23.69 -0.41
C ARG A 57 19.63 23.79 -1.39
N THR A 58 19.95 23.99 -2.66
CA THR A 58 18.96 23.83 -3.73
C THR A 58 18.57 22.37 -3.91
N ASP A 59 17.42 22.10 -4.52
CA ASP A 59 17.01 20.73 -4.83
C ASP A 59 18.01 20.05 -5.79
N GLU A 60 18.63 20.81 -6.70
CA GLU A 60 19.72 20.35 -7.57
C GLU A 60 20.96 19.92 -6.78
N ASP A 61 21.39 20.73 -5.81
CA ASP A 61 22.54 20.44 -4.93
C ASP A 61 22.25 19.22 -4.04
N ASN A 62 21.02 19.10 -3.56
CA ASN A 62 20.56 17.94 -2.77
C ASN A 62 20.59 16.67 -3.62
N ALA A 63 20.07 16.71 -4.84
CA ALA A 63 20.11 15.58 -5.76
C ALA A 63 21.54 15.20 -6.19
N GLU A 64 22.44 16.18 -6.39
CA GLU A 64 23.86 15.92 -6.69
C GLU A 64 24.54 15.20 -5.51
N PHE A 65 24.32 15.71 -4.29
CA PHE A 65 24.85 15.09 -3.08
C PHE A 65 24.37 13.64 -2.92
N LEU A 66 23.06 13.39 -3.09
CA LEU A 66 22.49 12.06 -2.99
C LEU A 66 23.02 11.13 -4.08
N ALA A 67 23.22 11.60 -5.30
CA ALA A 67 23.85 10.82 -6.37
C ALA A 67 25.29 10.40 -6.01
N HIS A 68 26.07 11.29 -5.38
CA HIS A 68 27.39 10.94 -4.85
C HIS A 68 27.31 9.92 -3.71
N MET A 69 26.28 9.99 -2.86
CA MET A 69 26.08 9.01 -1.79
C MET A 69 25.71 7.63 -2.32
N VAL A 70 24.85 7.56 -3.34
CA VAL A 70 24.54 6.31 -4.04
C VAL A 70 25.81 5.71 -4.66
N GLN A 71 26.63 6.53 -5.31
CA GLN A 71 27.90 6.07 -5.85
C GLN A 71 28.83 5.54 -4.76
N ALA A 72 28.90 6.20 -3.60
CA ALA A 72 29.69 5.73 -2.46
C ALA A 72 29.18 4.39 -1.92
N ALA A 73 27.85 4.22 -1.81
CA ALA A 73 27.24 2.96 -1.38
C ALA A 73 27.53 1.82 -2.36
N LEU A 74 27.42 2.06 -3.67
CA LEU A 74 27.79 1.06 -4.68
C LEU A 74 29.29 0.73 -4.63
N ASN A 75 30.17 1.74 -4.47
CA ASN A 75 31.62 1.55 -4.32
C ASN A 75 31.99 0.72 -3.08
N ALA A 76 31.14 0.70 -2.05
CA ALA A 76 31.36 -0.08 -0.84
C ALA A 76 31.11 -1.59 -1.05
N GLN A 77 30.48 -1.99 -2.16
CA GLN A 77 30.20 -3.39 -2.49
C GLN A 77 31.33 -3.98 -3.34
N PRO A 78 32.22 -4.83 -2.78
CA PRO A 78 33.44 -5.26 -3.49
C PRO A 78 33.16 -6.01 -4.80
N MET A 79 32.02 -6.71 -4.89
CA MET A 79 31.59 -7.43 -6.08
C MET A 79 31.46 -6.53 -7.32
N PHE A 80 31.07 -5.27 -7.15
CA PHE A 80 30.84 -4.30 -8.23
C PHE A 80 32.08 -3.54 -8.67
N LEU A 81 33.21 -3.73 -7.98
CA LEU A 81 34.48 -3.06 -8.31
C LEU A 81 35.24 -3.74 -9.45
N THR A 82 34.75 -4.89 -9.92
CA THR A 82 35.34 -5.60 -11.05
C THR A 82 34.58 -5.26 -12.35
N PRO A 83 35.29 -4.90 -13.45
CA PRO A 83 34.62 -4.64 -14.73
C PRO A 83 33.83 -5.82 -15.31
N ASN A 84 34.08 -7.03 -14.80
CA ASN A 84 33.40 -8.25 -15.24
C ASN A 84 32.09 -8.52 -14.50
N SER A 85 31.89 -7.91 -13.33
CA SER A 85 30.66 -8.00 -12.54
C SER A 85 30.16 -6.60 -12.18
N PRO A 86 29.85 -5.74 -13.17
CA PRO A 86 29.33 -4.41 -12.89
C PRO A 86 27.94 -4.52 -12.22
N PRO A 87 27.50 -3.47 -11.50
CA PRO A 87 26.18 -3.48 -10.88
C PRO A 87 25.09 -3.44 -11.98
N PRO A 88 24.04 -4.28 -11.88
CA PRO A 88 22.90 -4.19 -12.77
C PRO A 88 22.04 -2.96 -12.46
N LEU A 89 21.27 -2.49 -13.45
CA LEU A 89 20.39 -1.33 -13.27
C LEU A 89 19.43 -1.46 -12.08
N ASP A 90 18.85 -2.64 -11.87
CA ASP A 90 17.92 -2.89 -10.76
C ASP A 90 18.62 -2.72 -9.40
N GLU A 91 19.89 -3.08 -9.31
CA GLU A 91 20.71 -2.87 -8.12
C GLU A 91 21.00 -1.39 -7.87
N ILE A 92 21.33 -0.63 -8.93
CA ILE A 92 21.51 0.83 -8.80
C ILE A 92 20.21 1.48 -8.32
N GLN A 93 19.06 1.08 -8.87
CA GLN A 93 17.76 1.59 -8.45
C GLN A 93 17.46 1.25 -6.99
N ARG A 94 17.77 0.03 -6.55
CA ARG A 94 17.69 -0.38 -5.14
C ARG A 94 18.56 0.50 -4.25
N THR A 95 19.83 0.71 -4.61
CA THR A 95 20.74 1.56 -3.83
C THR A 95 20.27 3.01 -3.77
N VAL A 96 19.63 3.54 -4.82
CA VAL A 96 19.01 4.88 -4.78
C VAL A 96 17.91 4.93 -3.72
N VAL A 97 16.97 3.98 -3.73
CA VAL A 97 15.86 3.94 -2.75
C VAL A 97 16.41 3.80 -1.33
N GLU A 98 17.36 2.89 -1.11
CA GLU A 98 17.98 2.68 0.20
C GLU A 98 18.71 3.93 0.69
N THR A 99 19.45 4.61 -0.19
CA THR A 99 20.13 5.87 0.16
C THR A 99 19.11 6.93 0.55
N LEU A 100 18.04 7.13 -0.23
CA LEU A 100 17.01 8.11 0.10
C LEU A 100 16.33 7.79 1.44
N ARG A 101 15.96 6.52 1.68
CA ARG A 101 15.36 6.07 2.95
C ARG A 101 16.31 6.21 4.13
N PHE A 102 17.61 5.92 3.95
CA PHE A 102 18.64 6.09 4.97
C PHE A 102 18.77 7.56 5.41
N TRP A 103 18.61 8.50 4.49
CA TRP A 103 18.56 9.93 4.79
C TRP A 103 17.16 10.42 5.18
N GLY A 104 16.20 9.53 5.45
CA GLY A 104 14.83 9.91 5.87
C GLY A 104 13.98 10.59 4.78
N LEU A 105 14.41 10.56 3.51
CA LEU A 105 13.73 11.18 2.38
C LEU A 105 12.62 10.28 1.82
N ARG A 106 11.60 10.02 2.65
CA ARG A 106 10.58 8.98 2.41
C ARG A 106 9.71 9.27 1.19
N ASN A 107 9.20 10.49 1.04
CA ASN A 107 8.32 10.84 -0.08
C ASN A 107 9.08 10.79 -1.42
N VAL A 108 10.30 11.33 -1.46
CA VAL A 108 11.16 11.26 -2.65
C VAL A 108 11.52 9.80 -2.98
N ALA A 109 11.82 8.98 -1.96
CA ALA A 109 12.09 7.56 -2.14
C ALA A 109 10.89 6.80 -2.70
N ASP A 110 9.70 7.02 -2.13
CA ASP A 110 8.47 6.37 -2.55
C ASP A 110 8.14 6.73 -4.02
N GLU A 111 8.26 8.00 -4.40
CA GLU A 111 8.02 8.46 -5.78
C GLU A 111 9.04 7.87 -6.77
N TYR A 112 10.34 7.93 -6.44
CA TYR A 112 11.39 7.32 -7.27
C TYR A 112 11.15 5.83 -7.46
N GLN A 113 10.79 5.14 -6.38
CA GLN A 113 10.54 3.72 -6.37
C GLN A 113 9.34 3.35 -7.24
N TYR A 114 8.20 4.03 -7.07
CA TYR A 114 7.03 3.83 -7.92
C TYR A 114 7.39 4.03 -9.40
N TRP A 115 8.04 5.14 -9.73
CA TRP A 115 8.39 5.45 -11.11
C TRP A 115 9.33 4.40 -11.73
N SER A 116 10.36 3.99 -10.99
CA SER A 116 11.31 2.97 -11.44
C SER A 116 10.64 1.61 -11.68
N ALA A 117 9.75 1.19 -10.77
CA ALA A 117 8.99 -0.05 -10.87
C ALA A 117 7.99 -0.01 -12.04
N ALA A 118 7.20 1.05 -12.16
CA ALA A 118 6.24 1.20 -13.25
C ALA A 118 6.94 1.21 -14.61
N ARG A 119 8.06 1.95 -14.75
CA ARG A 119 8.85 1.93 -15.98
C ARG A 119 9.49 0.58 -16.25
N ARG A 120 9.85 -0.20 -15.23
CA ARG A 120 10.29 -1.60 -15.41
C ARG A 120 9.19 -2.46 -16.03
N TRP A 121 7.95 -2.32 -15.56
CA TRP A 121 6.81 -3.07 -16.08
C TRP A 121 6.45 -2.69 -17.52
N VAL A 122 6.53 -1.40 -17.86
CA VAL A 122 6.40 -0.92 -19.24
C VAL A 122 7.46 -1.56 -20.14
N ARG A 123 8.73 -1.56 -19.73
CA ARG A 123 9.82 -2.16 -20.51
C ARG A 123 9.66 -3.65 -20.75
N LYS A 124 9.08 -4.37 -19.78
CA LYS A 124 8.78 -5.81 -19.90
C LYS A 124 7.56 -6.08 -20.80
N GLY A 125 6.88 -5.05 -21.30
CA GLY A 125 5.65 -5.19 -22.10
C GLY A 125 4.44 -5.68 -21.29
N ILE A 126 4.54 -5.63 -19.95
CA ILE A 126 3.52 -6.12 -19.03
C ILE A 126 2.51 -5.00 -18.70
N LEU A 127 2.98 -3.76 -18.58
CA LEU A 127 2.13 -2.57 -18.46
C LEU A 127 2.17 -1.82 -19.79
N ALA A 128 1.01 -1.47 -20.36
CA ALA A 128 0.99 -0.67 -21.57
C ALA A 128 1.40 0.78 -21.27
N GLU A 129 2.05 1.48 -22.20
CA GLU A 129 2.46 2.88 -22.01
C GLU A 129 1.26 3.80 -21.69
N LYS A 130 0.09 3.53 -22.30
CA LYS A 130 -1.16 4.26 -22.00
C LYS A 130 -1.67 4.07 -20.56
N ASP A 131 -1.33 2.95 -19.95
CA ASP A 131 -1.76 2.57 -18.60
C ASP A 131 -0.72 3.00 -17.54
N PHE A 132 0.43 3.54 -17.96
CA PHE A 132 1.34 4.23 -17.07
C PHE A 132 0.72 5.55 -16.58
N ALA A 133 1.01 5.92 -15.34
CA ALA A 133 0.61 7.19 -14.75
C ALA A 133 1.81 7.83 -14.06
N VAL A 134 1.89 9.16 -14.08
CA VAL A 134 2.87 9.86 -13.24
C VAL A 134 2.42 9.78 -11.78
N ASN A 135 1.15 10.08 -11.51
CA ASN A 135 0.52 9.79 -10.24
C ASN A 135 -0.39 8.56 -10.38
N PRO A 136 -0.15 7.45 -9.67
CA PRO A 136 -0.95 6.23 -9.83
C PRO A 136 -2.37 6.40 -9.29
N TYR A 137 -2.56 7.24 -8.27
CA TYR A 137 -3.81 7.33 -7.52
C TYR A 137 -4.96 7.88 -8.40
N PRO A 138 -6.19 7.33 -8.26
CA PRO A 138 -7.35 7.77 -9.05
C PRO A 138 -7.75 9.20 -8.66
N GLN A 139 -7.30 10.19 -9.43
CA GLN A 139 -7.47 11.62 -9.10
C GLN A 139 -8.93 12.00 -8.94
N ASP A 140 -9.82 11.55 -9.83
CA ASP A 140 -11.26 11.83 -9.74
C ASP A 140 -11.86 11.38 -8.39
N LEU A 141 -11.46 10.20 -7.89
CA LEU A 141 -11.92 9.69 -6.60
C LEU A 141 -11.34 10.52 -5.44
N VAL A 142 -10.05 10.87 -5.53
CA VAL A 142 -9.36 11.68 -4.52
C VAL A 142 -9.96 13.09 -4.44
N GLU A 143 -10.29 13.69 -5.57
CA GLU A 143 -10.94 15.00 -5.66
C GLU A 143 -12.37 14.96 -5.14
N GLN A 144 -13.15 13.93 -5.52
CA GLN A 144 -14.50 13.69 -4.98
C GLN A 144 -14.47 13.55 -3.45
N ALA A 145 -13.55 12.75 -2.92
CA ALA A 145 -13.39 12.59 -1.47
C ALA A 145 -12.98 13.90 -0.78
N SER A 146 -12.06 14.66 -1.40
CA SER A 146 -11.61 15.95 -0.86
C SER A 146 -12.73 17.00 -0.87
N GLN A 147 -13.55 17.02 -1.92
CA GLN A 147 -14.72 17.90 -1.99
C GLN A 147 -15.75 17.53 -0.93
N TRP A 148 -16.08 16.23 -0.81
CA TRP A 148 -16.99 15.73 0.20
C TRP A 148 -16.53 16.13 1.61
N ASN A 149 -15.22 15.99 1.91
CA ASN A 149 -14.67 16.38 3.20
C ASN A 149 -14.85 17.88 3.49
N ARG A 150 -14.62 18.76 2.51
CA ARG A 150 -14.82 20.20 2.65
C ARG A 150 -16.29 20.56 2.90
N GLU A 151 -17.21 19.93 2.16
CA GLU A 151 -18.66 20.15 2.31
C GLU A 151 -19.16 19.77 3.71
N HIS A 152 -18.49 18.83 4.38
CA HIS A 152 -18.83 18.38 5.73
C HIS A 152 -17.93 19.00 6.83
N GLY A 153 -16.99 19.90 6.46
CA GLY A 153 -16.08 20.54 7.40
C GLY A 153 -15.08 19.58 8.08
N VAL A 154 -14.68 18.52 7.39
CA VAL A 154 -13.81 17.44 7.92
C VAL A 154 -12.57 17.20 7.06
N ASP A 155 -12.16 18.20 6.29
CA ASP A 155 -10.91 18.21 5.51
C ASP A 155 -9.66 18.50 6.36
N THR A 156 -9.83 18.79 7.66
CA THR A 156 -8.76 18.98 8.64
C THR A 156 -9.04 18.21 9.93
N ILE A 157 -7.99 17.88 10.70
CA ILE A 157 -8.15 17.28 12.03
C ILE A 157 -8.92 18.20 12.97
N GLN A 158 -8.71 19.52 12.90
CA GLN A 158 -9.48 20.49 13.67
C GLN A 158 -10.97 20.44 13.33
N GLY A 159 -11.33 20.43 12.04
CA GLY A 159 -12.73 20.34 11.61
C GLY A 159 -13.40 19.07 12.12
N ILE A 160 -12.72 17.93 12.03
CA ILE A 160 -13.19 16.65 12.62
C ILE A 160 -13.40 16.79 14.14
N ASN A 161 -12.46 17.42 14.84
CA ASN A 161 -12.58 17.64 16.28
C ASN A 161 -13.79 18.52 16.63
N GLU A 162 -14.07 19.55 15.85
CA GLU A 162 -15.23 20.43 16.04
C GLU A 162 -16.54 19.66 15.85
N VAL A 163 -16.64 18.84 14.80
CA VAL A 163 -17.80 17.95 14.58
C VAL A 163 -18.05 17.03 15.79
N VAL A 164 -16.99 16.41 16.33
CA VAL A 164 -17.08 15.56 17.51
C VAL A 164 -17.51 16.34 18.75
N LYS A 165 -16.88 17.50 19.01
CA LYS A 165 -17.19 18.36 20.17
C LYS A 165 -18.63 18.89 20.14
N CYS A 166 -19.18 19.13 18.96
CA CYS A 166 -20.57 19.52 18.77
C CYS A 166 -21.56 18.35 18.89
N GLY A 167 -21.12 17.13 19.21
CA GLY A 167 -21.98 15.96 19.35
C GLY A 167 -22.46 15.36 18.02
N LYS A 168 -21.90 15.78 16.88
CA LYS A 168 -22.35 15.41 15.53
C LYS A 168 -21.59 14.22 14.94
N LEU A 169 -20.84 13.47 15.74
CA LEU A 169 -20.08 12.31 15.28
C LEU A 169 -20.97 11.25 14.62
N LYS A 170 -22.19 11.01 15.15
CA LYS A 170 -23.12 10.04 14.55
C LYS A 170 -23.56 10.46 13.15
N GLU A 171 -23.89 11.73 12.95
CA GLU A 171 -24.26 12.27 11.64
C GLU A 171 -23.13 12.10 10.63
N LEU A 172 -21.88 12.38 11.04
CA LEU A 172 -20.71 12.17 10.20
C LEU A 172 -20.51 10.69 9.85
N VAL A 173 -20.70 9.79 10.82
CA VAL A 173 -20.61 8.34 10.59
C VAL A 173 -21.64 7.89 9.56
N ASP A 174 -22.91 8.28 9.74
CA ASP A 174 -23.99 7.88 8.83
C ASP A 174 -23.78 8.41 7.41
N ALA A 175 -23.39 9.68 7.28
CA ALA A 175 -23.10 10.28 5.98
C ALA A 175 -21.91 9.60 5.28
N SER A 176 -20.86 9.28 6.02
CA SER A 176 -19.67 8.58 5.50
C SER A 176 -20.01 7.16 5.05
N VAL A 177 -20.79 6.43 5.85
CA VAL A 177 -21.24 5.06 5.51
C VAL A 177 -22.15 5.09 4.28
N ALA A 178 -23.10 6.03 4.20
CA ALA A 178 -23.97 6.17 3.04
C ALA A 178 -23.17 6.46 1.75
N SER A 179 -22.15 7.33 1.82
CA SER A 179 -21.24 7.61 0.70
C SER A 179 -20.45 6.38 0.27
N TYR A 180 -19.99 5.57 1.23
CA TYR A 180 -19.33 4.29 0.96
C TYR A 180 -20.29 3.28 0.30
N GLU A 181 -21.51 3.08 0.83
CA GLU A 181 -22.51 2.18 0.22
C GLU A 181 -22.88 2.59 -1.22
N ALA A 182 -23.00 3.89 -1.48
CA ALA A 182 -23.26 4.40 -2.83
C ALA A 182 -22.12 4.07 -3.81
N GLN A 183 -20.87 4.00 -3.34
CA GLN A 183 -19.73 3.56 -4.16
C GLN A 183 -19.79 2.05 -4.44
N LEU A 184 -20.18 1.24 -3.45
CA LEU A 184 -20.35 -0.19 -3.64
C LEU A 184 -21.47 -0.49 -4.65
N ALA A 185 -22.58 0.25 -4.57
CA ALA A 185 -23.67 0.13 -5.52
C ALA A 185 -23.22 0.42 -6.95
N ARG A 186 -22.42 1.49 -7.15
CA ARG A 186 -21.84 1.82 -8.47
C ARG A 186 -20.86 0.76 -8.97
N ALA A 187 -20.04 0.18 -8.08
CA ALA A 187 -19.13 -0.91 -8.45
C ALA A 187 -19.91 -2.17 -8.88
N ALA A 188 -21.00 -2.50 -8.18
CA ALA A 188 -21.91 -3.59 -8.54
C ALA A 188 -22.58 -3.34 -9.89
N ASP A 189 -23.06 -2.12 -10.16
CA ASP A 189 -23.63 -1.77 -11.48
C ASP A 189 -22.58 -1.91 -12.59
N GLY A 190 -21.35 -1.48 -12.32
CA GLY A 190 -20.22 -1.65 -13.24
C GLY A 190 -19.93 -3.12 -13.58
N PHE A 191 -20.11 -4.04 -12.63
CA PHE A 191 -20.01 -5.48 -12.85
C PHE A 191 -21.18 -5.98 -13.70
N LEU A 192 -22.41 -5.66 -13.31
CA LEU A 192 -23.64 -6.15 -13.96
C LEU A 192 -23.82 -5.66 -15.40
N ASN A 193 -23.26 -4.50 -15.73
CA ASN A 193 -23.27 -3.94 -17.09
C ASN A 193 -22.28 -4.65 -18.05
N ARG A 194 -21.52 -5.64 -17.58
CA ARG A 194 -20.58 -6.42 -18.40
C ARG A 194 -21.04 -7.86 -18.53
N THR A 195 -21.00 -8.38 -19.76
CA THR A 195 -21.31 -9.79 -20.05
C THR A 195 -20.04 -10.62 -20.11
N GLY A 196 -20.13 -11.91 -19.77
CA GLY A 196 -19.01 -12.85 -19.93
C GLY A 196 -17.96 -12.79 -18.81
N ILE A 197 -18.21 -12.04 -17.74
CA ILE A 197 -17.32 -11.99 -16.58
C ILE A 197 -17.30 -13.36 -15.89
N ARG A 198 -16.08 -13.90 -15.72
CA ARG A 198 -15.82 -15.17 -15.04
C ARG A 198 -15.04 -14.97 -13.75
N ILE A 199 -14.40 -13.81 -13.56
CA ILE A 199 -13.61 -13.49 -12.38
C ILE A 199 -13.96 -12.09 -11.88
N LEU A 200 -14.28 -12.00 -10.58
CA LEU A 200 -14.32 -10.75 -9.82
C LEU A 200 -13.06 -10.66 -8.96
N ILE A 201 -12.24 -9.65 -9.17
CA ILE A 201 -11.03 -9.38 -8.37
C ILE A 201 -11.29 -8.15 -7.51
N VAL A 202 -11.16 -8.29 -6.20
CA VAL A 202 -11.14 -7.17 -5.26
C VAL A 202 -9.73 -7.04 -4.71
N SER A 203 -9.10 -5.88 -4.98
CA SER A 203 -7.72 -5.60 -4.63
C SER A 203 -7.61 -4.31 -3.82
N GLY A 204 -6.54 -4.16 -3.06
CA GLY A 204 -6.28 -2.94 -2.31
C GLY A 204 -5.19 -3.11 -1.25
N PRO A 205 -4.73 -2.01 -0.65
CA PRO A 205 -3.73 -2.01 0.41
C PRO A 205 -4.08 -2.90 1.61
N SER A 206 -3.08 -3.16 2.46
CA SER A 206 -3.32 -3.81 3.75
C SER A 206 -4.21 -2.90 4.61
N SER A 207 -5.19 -3.50 5.31
CA SER A 207 -6.09 -2.80 6.24
C SER A 207 -6.97 -1.67 5.63
N SER A 208 -7.28 -1.76 4.33
CA SER A 208 -8.22 -0.84 3.69
C SER A 208 -9.71 -1.20 3.88
N GLY A 209 -10.03 -2.37 4.47
CA GLY A 209 -11.41 -2.88 4.62
C GLY A 209 -11.88 -3.77 3.46
N LYS A 210 -10.93 -4.41 2.75
CA LYS A 210 -11.19 -5.21 1.54
C LYS A 210 -12.19 -6.31 1.78
N THR A 211 -12.03 -7.08 2.85
CA THR A 211 -12.84 -8.29 3.03
C THR A 211 -14.30 -7.95 3.28
N THR A 212 -14.59 -6.95 4.11
CA THR A 212 -15.95 -6.39 4.23
C THR A 212 -16.44 -5.84 2.89
N THR A 213 -15.61 -5.08 2.17
CA THR A 213 -15.97 -4.52 0.84
C THR A 213 -16.34 -5.63 -0.14
N THR A 214 -15.56 -6.71 -0.19
CA THR A 214 -15.78 -7.90 -1.00
C THR A 214 -17.13 -8.53 -0.70
N HIS A 215 -17.45 -8.76 0.58
CA HIS A 215 -18.74 -9.30 0.99
C HIS A 215 -19.90 -8.38 0.60
N LYS A 216 -19.77 -7.06 0.80
CA LYS A 216 -20.85 -6.11 0.50
C LYS A 216 -21.10 -5.93 -0.99
N ILE A 217 -20.05 -5.88 -1.82
CA ILE A 217 -20.19 -5.81 -3.29
C ILE A 217 -20.85 -7.07 -3.82
N THR A 218 -20.41 -8.25 -3.39
CA THR A 218 -20.97 -9.52 -3.87
C THR A 218 -22.41 -9.71 -3.44
N HIS A 219 -22.77 -9.29 -2.22
CA HIS A 219 -24.16 -9.24 -1.77
C HIS A 219 -25.00 -8.27 -2.61
N ALA A 220 -24.49 -7.06 -2.90
CA ALA A 220 -25.18 -6.10 -3.74
C ALA A 220 -25.41 -6.61 -5.18
N ILE A 221 -24.47 -7.38 -5.74
CA ILE A 221 -24.62 -8.05 -7.04
C ILE A 221 -25.71 -9.13 -6.97
N LYS A 222 -25.62 -10.05 -5.99
CA LYS A 222 -26.60 -11.13 -5.77
C LYS A 222 -28.03 -10.62 -5.56
N ALA A 223 -28.18 -9.47 -4.92
CA ALA A 223 -29.48 -8.85 -4.71
C ALA A 223 -30.13 -8.32 -5.99
N ARG A 224 -29.36 -8.12 -7.07
CA ARG A 224 -29.81 -7.50 -8.33
C ARG A 224 -29.80 -8.48 -9.51
N ALA A 225 -29.06 -9.58 -9.43
CA ALA A 225 -28.94 -10.57 -10.48
C ALA A 225 -28.68 -11.98 -9.93
N ASP A 226 -29.04 -12.99 -10.72
CA ASP A 226 -28.79 -14.39 -10.45
C ASP A 226 -27.31 -14.74 -10.75
N VAL A 227 -26.42 -14.33 -9.84
CA VAL A 227 -24.97 -14.53 -9.94
C VAL A 227 -24.45 -15.08 -8.63
N ASP A 228 -23.85 -16.26 -8.67
CA ASP A 228 -23.16 -16.83 -7.52
C ASP A 228 -21.64 -16.68 -7.62
N PHE A 229 -20.99 -16.63 -6.45
CA PHE A 229 -19.55 -16.45 -6.32
C PHE A 229 -18.95 -17.62 -5.54
N GLU A 230 -17.76 -18.03 -5.96
CA GLU A 230 -16.93 -18.98 -5.23
C GLU A 230 -15.61 -18.27 -4.84
N VAL A 231 -15.29 -18.26 -3.55
CA VAL A 231 -14.16 -17.46 -3.04
C VAL A 231 -12.85 -18.22 -3.17
N PHE A 232 -11.91 -17.62 -3.88
CA PHE A 232 -10.53 -18.07 -3.99
C PHE A 232 -9.66 -17.30 -3.00
N SER A 233 -9.27 -17.95 -1.89
CA SER A 233 -8.40 -17.35 -0.88
C SER A 233 -6.95 -17.31 -1.37
N ALA A 234 -6.47 -16.13 -1.76
CA ALA A 234 -5.10 -15.94 -2.24
C ALA A 234 -4.05 -16.16 -1.15
N ASP A 235 -4.39 -15.88 0.11
CA ASP A 235 -3.50 -16.03 1.27
C ASP A 235 -3.04 -17.50 1.45
N ASN A 236 -3.82 -18.45 0.97
CA ASN A 236 -3.43 -19.87 0.98
C ASN A 236 -2.17 -20.18 0.15
N TYR A 237 -1.78 -19.30 -0.78
CA TYR A 237 -0.65 -19.50 -1.66
C TYR A 237 0.65 -18.84 -1.16
N PHE A 238 0.67 -18.26 0.03
CA PHE A 238 1.92 -17.78 0.64
C PHE A 238 2.95 -18.92 0.76
N TYR A 239 4.22 -18.59 0.51
CA TYR A 239 5.33 -19.43 0.96
C TYR A 239 5.42 -19.40 2.49
N GLY A 240 6.05 -20.44 3.07
CA GLY A 240 6.31 -20.47 4.50
C GLY A 240 7.15 -19.29 4.94
N VAL A 241 6.94 -18.78 6.17
CA VAL A 241 7.66 -17.60 6.67
C VAL A 241 9.17 -17.79 6.63
N ASP A 242 9.67 -19.02 6.78
CA ASP A 242 11.06 -19.45 6.66
C ASP A 242 11.67 -19.40 5.26
N GLN A 243 10.85 -19.27 4.24
CA GLN A 243 11.28 -19.23 2.84
C GLN A 243 11.39 -17.80 2.30
N HIS A 244 10.87 -16.80 3.03
CA HIS A 244 10.99 -15.40 2.64
C HIS A 244 12.40 -14.87 2.91
N PRO A 245 12.93 -14.03 2.02
CA PRO A 245 14.24 -13.42 2.23
C PRO A 245 14.22 -12.54 3.49
N ALA A 246 15.26 -12.67 4.30
CA ALA A 246 15.49 -11.79 5.44
C ALA A 246 16.42 -10.63 5.05
N ASP A 247 16.20 -9.46 5.63
CA ASP A 247 17.16 -8.37 5.57
C ASP A 247 18.34 -8.57 6.54
N MET A 248 19.22 -7.56 6.58
CA MET A 248 20.37 -7.50 7.45
C MET A 248 20.03 -7.40 8.95
N PHE A 249 18.77 -7.12 9.30
CA PHE A 249 18.27 -7.05 10.67
C PHE A 249 17.43 -8.29 11.06
N GLY A 250 17.22 -9.21 10.12
CA GLY A 250 16.49 -10.46 10.32
C GLY A 250 14.98 -10.37 10.11
N ASP A 251 14.44 -9.21 9.67
CA ASP A 251 13.04 -9.09 9.28
C ASP A 251 12.82 -9.66 7.87
N ARG A 252 11.66 -10.25 7.63
CA ARG A 252 11.37 -11.00 6.39
C ARG A 252 10.32 -10.33 5.55
N ASP A 253 10.61 -10.19 4.26
CA ASP A 253 9.70 -9.57 3.29
C ASP A 253 8.65 -10.57 2.78
N TYR A 254 7.46 -10.53 3.37
CA TYR A 254 6.27 -11.28 2.91
C TYR A 254 5.19 -10.38 2.28
N GLU A 255 5.51 -9.12 2.00
CA GLU A 255 4.53 -8.13 1.50
C GLU A 255 4.54 -8.00 -0.03
N ARG A 256 5.56 -8.52 -0.71
CA ARG A 256 5.66 -8.52 -2.18
C ARG A 256 4.76 -9.55 -2.85
N ALA A 257 4.44 -9.32 -4.12
CA ALA A 257 3.72 -10.32 -4.93
C ALA A 257 4.50 -11.65 -5.06
N ARG A 258 5.84 -11.61 -5.00
CA ARG A 258 6.70 -12.81 -4.99
C ARG A 258 6.57 -13.68 -3.72
N ALA A 259 5.92 -13.17 -2.67
CA ALA A 259 5.66 -13.96 -1.47
C ALA A 259 4.61 -15.07 -1.70
N TYR A 260 3.85 -14.96 -2.80
CA TYR A 260 2.90 -15.97 -3.24
C TYR A 260 3.54 -16.92 -4.24
N GLU A 261 3.10 -18.18 -4.21
CA GLU A 261 3.40 -19.15 -5.27
C GLU A 261 2.52 -18.89 -6.51
N ILE A 262 2.78 -17.77 -7.18
CA ILE A 262 2.02 -17.29 -8.35
C ILE A 262 1.85 -18.36 -9.44
N PRO A 263 2.88 -19.17 -9.79
CA PRO A 263 2.71 -20.21 -10.82
C PRO A 263 1.60 -21.22 -10.49
N LEU A 264 1.56 -21.70 -9.24
CA LEU A 264 0.54 -22.65 -8.77
C LEU A 264 -0.83 -21.96 -8.68
N MET A 265 -0.87 -20.75 -8.12
CA MET A 265 -2.09 -19.96 -8.01
C MET A 265 -2.75 -19.75 -9.39
N ARG A 266 -1.98 -19.34 -10.39
CA ARG A 266 -2.44 -19.17 -11.78
C ARG A 266 -2.91 -20.48 -12.40
N GLN A 267 -2.18 -21.58 -12.20
CA GLN A 267 -2.60 -22.90 -12.69
C GLN A 267 -3.98 -23.26 -12.14
N HIS A 268 -4.16 -23.13 -10.83
CA HIS A 268 -5.42 -23.44 -10.14
C HIS A 268 -6.57 -22.54 -10.60
N ILE A 269 -6.33 -21.24 -10.79
CA ILE A 269 -7.35 -20.34 -11.35
C ILE A 269 -7.79 -20.82 -12.75
N CYS A 270 -6.84 -21.16 -13.63
CA CYS A 270 -7.17 -21.67 -14.97
C CYS A 270 -7.94 -23.00 -14.93
N GLU A 271 -7.55 -23.93 -14.04
CA GLU A 271 -8.24 -25.22 -13.86
C GLU A 271 -9.68 -25.04 -13.37
N LEU A 272 -9.90 -24.16 -12.38
CA LEU A 272 -11.23 -23.81 -11.88
C LEU A 272 -12.11 -23.21 -12.99
N LEU A 273 -11.58 -22.28 -13.79
CA LEU A 273 -12.32 -21.68 -14.90
C LEU A 273 -12.68 -22.68 -16.00
N ALA A 274 -11.87 -23.72 -16.16
CA ALA A 274 -12.13 -24.87 -17.02
C ALA A 274 -13.06 -25.92 -16.38
N GLY A 275 -13.58 -25.68 -15.16
CA GLY A 275 -14.51 -26.56 -14.45
C GLY A 275 -13.84 -27.77 -13.77
N LYS A 276 -12.51 -27.78 -13.66
CA LYS A 276 -11.75 -28.84 -13.00
C LYS A 276 -11.63 -28.56 -11.49
N PRO A 277 -11.77 -29.56 -10.61
CA PRO A 277 -11.45 -29.40 -9.21
C PRO A 277 -9.94 -29.24 -9.02
N ILE A 278 -9.55 -28.53 -7.96
CA ILE A 278 -8.16 -28.31 -7.55
C ILE A 278 -7.96 -28.76 -6.11
N GLN A 279 -6.69 -28.95 -5.72
CA GLN A 279 -6.30 -29.11 -4.31
C GLN A 279 -5.68 -27.81 -3.82
N MET A 280 -6.51 -26.88 -3.37
CA MET A 280 -6.05 -25.57 -2.88
C MET A 280 -5.26 -25.77 -1.58
N PRO A 281 -4.04 -25.21 -1.46
CA PRO A 281 -3.30 -25.25 -0.20
C PRO A 281 -4.10 -24.61 0.95
N VAL A 282 -3.76 -24.95 2.18
CA VAL A 282 -4.29 -24.29 3.39
C VAL A 282 -3.11 -23.68 4.14
N TYR A 283 -3.13 -22.35 4.29
CA TYR A 283 -2.10 -21.60 5.00
C TYR A 283 -2.58 -21.16 6.38
N ASP A 284 -1.76 -21.40 7.40
CA ASP A 284 -2.04 -20.92 8.74
C ASP A 284 -1.23 -19.65 9.04
N MET A 285 -1.93 -18.53 9.14
CA MET A 285 -1.35 -17.21 9.41
C MET A 285 -0.71 -17.11 10.80
N LYS A 286 -1.11 -17.94 11.78
CA LYS A 286 -0.54 -17.97 13.13
C LYS A 286 0.81 -18.68 13.15
N THR A 287 0.92 -19.81 12.43
CA THR A 287 2.19 -20.57 12.37
C THR A 287 3.08 -20.15 11.21
N GLY A 288 2.54 -19.40 10.24
CA GLY A 288 3.27 -18.97 9.04
C GLY A 288 3.62 -20.13 8.09
N LYS A 289 2.83 -21.21 8.12
CA LYS A 289 3.14 -22.47 7.42
C LYS A 289 1.90 -23.04 6.71
N ARG A 290 2.15 -23.80 5.65
CA ARG A 290 1.12 -24.61 5.00
C ARG A 290 0.83 -25.87 5.82
N LYS A 291 -0.45 -26.18 6.00
CA LYS A 291 -0.93 -27.32 6.81
C LYS A 291 -1.45 -28.50 5.97
N GLY A 292 -1.73 -28.29 4.70
CA GLY A 292 -2.32 -29.29 3.81
C GLY A 292 -3.00 -28.66 2.61
N THR A 293 -3.97 -29.38 2.06
CA THR A 293 -4.80 -28.95 0.92
C THR A 293 -6.27 -29.25 1.20
N GLN A 294 -7.15 -28.51 0.55
CA GLN A 294 -8.58 -28.78 0.49
C GLN A 294 -9.06 -28.76 -0.96
N GLU A 295 -10.01 -29.65 -1.29
CA GLU A 295 -10.62 -29.65 -2.62
C GLU A 295 -11.47 -28.39 -2.81
N MET A 296 -11.35 -27.77 -3.99
CA MET A 296 -12.17 -26.64 -4.41
C MET A 296 -12.61 -26.87 -5.86
N LYS A 297 -13.84 -26.50 -6.19
CA LYS A 297 -14.36 -26.56 -7.56
C LYS A 297 -15.26 -25.36 -7.81
N LEU A 298 -15.10 -24.74 -8.97
CA LEU A 298 -16.01 -23.71 -9.42
C LEU A 298 -17.28 -24.36 -9.99
N GLY A 299 -18.42 -24.08 -9.38
CA GLY A 299 -19.73 -24.53 -9.82
C GLY A 299 -20.12 -23.95 -11.18
N GLN A 300 -21.08 -24.60 -11.84
CA GLN A 300 -21.56 -24.13 -13.14
C GLN A 300 -22.23 -22.76 -13.00
N GLY A 301 -21.81 -21.79 -13.80
CA GLY A 301 -22.33 -20.42 -13.75
C GLY A 301 -21.77 -19.54 -12.63
N GLN A 302 -21.01 -20.10 -11.68
CA GLN A 302 -20.36 -19.32 -10.63
C GLN A 302 -19.21 -18.46 -11.19
N VAL A 303 -19.05 -17.29 -10.59
CA VAL A 303 -17.95 -16.35 -10.82
C VAL A 303 -16.88 -16.58 -9.76
N LEU A 304 -15.63 -16.71 -10.19
CA LEU A 304 -14.51 -16.86 -9.26
C LEU A 304 -14.23 -15.50 -8.60
N LEU A 305 -14.26 -15.45 -7.28
CA LEU A 305 -14.02 -14.25 -6.50
C LEU A 305 -12.62 -14.29 -5.88
N ILE A 306 -11.76 -13.34 -6.23
CA ILE A 306 -10.40 -13.23 -5.72
C ILE A 306 -10.30 -11.96 -4.85
N ASP A 307 -10.23 -12.13 -3.53
CA ASP A 307 -9.80 -11.06 -2.61
C ASP A 307 -8.29 -11.21 -2.37
N CYS A 308 -7.51 -10.24 -2.84
CA CYS A 308 -6.05 -10.31 -2.77
C CYS A 308 -5.42 -8.91 -2.71
N LEU A 309 -4.43 -8.73 -1.84
CA LEU A 309 -3.60 -7.51 -1.81
C LEU A 309 -3.08 -7.18 -3.21
N HIS A 310 -2.50 -8.17 -3.88
CA HIS A 310 -1.89 -8.06 -5.21
C HIS A 310 -2.82 -8.53 -6.34
N GLY A 311 -4.14 -8.40 -6.18
CA GLY A 311 -5.11 -8.87 -7.19
C GLY A 311 -4.93 -8.22 -8.57
N LEU A 312 -4.40 -7.00 -8.64
CA LEU A 312 -4.08 -6.33 -9.90
C LEU A 312 -2.74 -6.78 -10.52
N PHE A 313 -1.94 -7.59 -9.82
CA PHE A 313 -0.65 -8.04 -10.32
C PHE A 313 -0.83 -8.97 -11.52
N PRO A 314 -0.28 -8.63 -12.70
CA PRO A 314 -0.69 -9.24 -13.97
C PRO A 314 -0.34 -10.72 -14.08
N TYR A 315 0.73 -11.18 -13.44
CA TYR A 315 1.12 -12.59 -13.48
C TYR A 315 0.13 -13.52 -12.75
N LEU A 316 -0.68 -12.98 -11.83
CA LEU A 316 -1.69 -13.74 -11.07
C LEU A 316 -2.80 -14.28 -11.97
N THR A 317 -3.21 -13.51 -12.97
CA THR A 317 -4.27 -13.89 -13.93
C THR A 317 -3.78 -13.96 -15.38
N GLN A 318 -2.47 -14.15 -15.59
CA GLN A 318 -1.90 -14.27 -16.93
C GLN A 318 -2.51 -15.44 -17.69
N GLY A 319 -2.89 -15.22 -18.95
CA GLY A 319 -3.52 -16.23 -19.82
C GLY A 319 -5.05 -16.23 -19.78
N ILE A 320 -5.65 -15.50 -18.84
CA ILE A 320 -7.10 -15.28 -18.79
C ILE A 320 -7.42 -14.00 -19.58
N PRO A 321 -8.38 -14.03 -20.52
CA PRO A 321 -8.82 -12.86 -21.27
C PRO A 321 -9.28 -11.70 -20.36
N GLU A 322 -8.92 -10.47 -20.70
CA GLU A 322 -9.27 -9.29 -19.87
C GLU A 322 -10.77 -8.99 -19.85
N ASP A 323 -11.50 -9.32 -20.92
CA ASP A 323 -12.96 -9.20 -21.00
C ASP A 323 -13.71 -10.17 -20.07
N GLN A 324 -13.03 -11.20 -19.54
CA GLN A 324 -13.59 -12.12 -18.53
C GLN A 324 -13.32 -11.65 -17.09
N LYS A 325 -12.64 -10.52 -16.89
CA LYS A 325 -12.24 -10.02 -15.57
C LYS A 325 -13.00 -8.75 -15.24
N PHE A 326 -13.54 -8.66 -14.03
CA PHE A 326 -13.92 -7.39 -13.42
C PHE A 326 -13.03 -7.14 -12.20
N LYS A 327 -12.52 -5.91 -12.06
CA LYS A 327 -11.47 -5.58 -11.09
C LYS A 327 -11.90 -4.36 -10.30
N VAL A 328 -12.05 -4.51 -9.00
CA VAL A 328 -12.39 -3.44 -8.07
C VAL A 328 -11.15 -3.14 -7.23
N PHE A 329 -10.78 -1.88 -7.12
CA PHE A 329 -9.71 -1.45 -6.24
C PHE A 329 -10.24 -0.60 -5.08
N LEU A 330 -9.94 -1.02 -3.86
CA LEU A 330 -10.26 -0.31 -2.64
C LEU A 330 -9.04 0.46 -2.14
N PHE A 331 -9.21 1.75 -1.85
CA PHE A 331 -8.14 2.60 -1.32
C PHE A 331 -8.71 3.70 -0.43
N ASN A 332 -7.91 4.20 0.51
CA ASN A 332 -8.34 5.32 1.35
C ASN A 332 -8.02 6.64 0.65
N ALA A 333 -9.04 7.26 0.08
CA ALA A 333 -8.90 8.51 -0.68
C ALA A 333 -9.09 9.78 0.17
N ASN A 334 -9.35 9.66 1.48
CA ASN A 334 -9.55 10.81 2.35
C ASN A 334 -8.25 11.59 2.54
N ARG A 335 -8.19 12.78 1.93
CA ARG A 335 -7.18 13.79 2.21
C ARG A 335 -7.65 14.61 3.40
N ILE A 336 -6.93 14.50 4.51
CA ILE A 336 -7.17 15.27 5.72
C ILE A 336 -5.89 16.02 6.03
N ALA A 337 -5.98 17.33 6.28
CA ALA A 337 -4.85 18.15 6.69
C ALA A 337 -4.58 18.00 8.19
N GLU A 338 -3.31 18.10 8.57
CA GLU A 338 -2.93 18.11 9.99
C GLU A 338 -3.38 19.40 10.68
N GLY A 339 -3.82 19.28 11.95
CA GLY A 339 -4.25 20.43 12.73
C GLY A 339 -5.37 21.20 12.05
N ASP A 340 -5.16 22.49 11.83
CA ASP A 340 -6.05 23.43 11.15
C ASP A 340 -5.73 23.59 9.65
N GLY A 341 -4.74 22.86 9.13
CA GLY A 341 -4.23 22.98 7.76
C GLY A 341 -3.16 24.07 7.56
N SER A 342 -2.88 24.92 8.55
CA SER A 342 -1.88 25.99 8.45
C SER A 342 -0.46 25.49 8.19
N SER A 343 -0.17 24.25 8.59
CA SER A 343 1.14 23.62 8.38
C SER A 343 1.41 23.22 6.93
N GLY A 344 0.39 23.24 6.06
CA GLY A 344 0.49 22.75 4.68
C GLY A 344 0.68 21.24 4.54
N ARG A 345 0.75 20.48 5.66
CA ARG A 345 0.93 19.03 5.66
C ARG A 345 -0.40 18.30 5.59
N GLY A 346 -0.53 17.43 4.59
CA GLY A 346 -1.59 16.43 4.51
C GLY A 346 -1.18 15.14 5.18
N ILE A 347 -2.14 14.43 5.77
CA ILE A 347 -1.93 13.10 6.33
C ILE A 347 -1.78 12.11 5.17
N PRO A 348 -0.71 11.29 5.12
CA PRO A 348 -0.57 10.24 4.12
C PRO A 348 -1.72 9.23 4.18
N PHE A 349 -2.22 8.82 3.01
CA PHE A 349 -3.31 7.83 2.89
C PHE A 349 -3.01 6.48 3.58
N THR A 350 -1.73 6.16 3.72
CA THR A 350 -1.25 4.91 4.31
C THR A 350 -1.19 4.96 5.83
N THR A 351 -1.20 6.15 6.44
CA THR A 351 -1.12 6.30 7.90
C THR A 351 -2.34 5.69 8.60
N VAL A 352 -3.54 5.87 8.05
CA VAL A 352 -4.74 5.22 8.59
C VAL A 352 -4.71 3.69 8.42
N ASN A 353 -4.20 3.19 7.27
CA ASN A 353 -4.02 1.74 7.06
C ASN A 353 -3.03 1.15 8.06
N MET A 354 -1.96 1.88 8.37
CA MET A 354 -0.96 1.46 9.35
C MET A 354 -1.58 1.30 10.73
N VAL A 355 -2.35 2.29 11.20
CA VAL A 355 -3.03 2.23 12.50
C VAL A 355 -4.08 1.12 12.53
N ARG A 356 -4.89 0.97 11.47
CA ARG A 356 -5.84 -0.15 11.34
C ARG A 356 -5.14 -1.51 11.37
N ARG A 357 -3.98 -1.64 10.70
CA ARG A 357 -3.14 -2.86 10.72
C ARG A 357 -2.61 -3.18 12.11
N MET A 358 -2.12 -2.18 12.85
CA MET A 358 -1.67 -2.36 14.24
C MET A 358 -2.77 -2.96 15.11
N LEU A 359 -3.99 -2.43 15.04
CA LEU A 359 -5.11 -2.93 15.83
C LEU A 359 -5.50 -4.37 15.44
N ARG A 360 -5.56 -4.68 14.14
CA ARG A 360 -5.82 -6.04 13.65
C ARG A 360 -4.75 -7.03 14.10
N ASP A 361 -3.49 -6.70 13.87
CA ASP A 361 -2.36 -7.61 14.12
C ASP A 361 -2.16 -7.81 15.63
N TRP A 362 -2.42 -6.79 16.45
CA TRP A 362 -2.39 -6.89 17.92
C TRP A 362 -3.48 -7.81 18.46
N LYS A 363 -4.71 -7.69 17.96
CA LYS A 363 -5.84 -8.49 18.44
C LYS A 363 -5.84 -9.93 17.93
N HIS A 364 -5.43 -10.17 16.68
CA HIS A 364 -5.64 -11.45 16.00
C HIS A 364 -4.35 -12.23 15.70
N ARG A 365 -3.17 -11.60 15.74
CA ARG A 365 -1.91 -12.19 15.29
C ARG A 365 -0.77 -12.15 16.31
N SER A 366 -1.06 -11.75 17.55
CA SER A 366 -0.08 -11.65 18.65
C SER A 366 1.15 -10.80 18.30
N LYS A 367 1.02 -9.86 17.35
CA LYS A 367 2.11 -8.95 16.95
C LYS A 367 1.85 -7.58 17.55
N ASP A 368 2.81 -7.06 18.30
CA ASP A 368 2.65 -5.77 18.95
C ASP A 368 2.62 -4.59 17.94
N PRO A 369 2.05 -3.43 18.30
CA PRO A 369 2.00 -2.26 17.43
C PRO A 369 3.37 -1.78 16.93
N ARG A 370 4.44 -1.89 17.73
CA ARG A 370 5.80 -1.50 17.33
C ARG A 370 6.32 -2.42 16.22
N GLY A 371 6.15 -3.74 16.34
CA GLY A 371 6.55 -4.67 15.28
C GLY A 371 5.81 -4.43 13.96
N THR A 372 4.58 -3.92 14.00
CA THR A 372 3.85 -3.51 12.79
C THR A 372 4.42 -2.23 12.18
N LEU A 373 4.78 -1.26 13.03
CA LEU A 373 5.40 -0.02 12.61
C LEU A 373 6.76 -0.25 11.94
N GLU A 374 7.64 -1.04 12.58
CA GLU A 374 8.98 -1.35 12.09
C GLU A 374 8.91 -2.10 10.75
N HIS A 375 7.92 -2.97 10.56
CA HIS A 375 7.69 -3.71 9.33
C HIS A 375 7.01 -2.90 8.21
N TRP A 376 6.47 -1.70 8.50
CA TRP A 376 5.60 -0.98 7.56
C TRP A 376 6.30 -0.57 6.26
N HIS A 377 7.63 -0.44 6.27
CA HIS A 377 8.42 -0.14 5.09
C HIS A 377 8.28 -1.22 4.00
N TYR A 378 8.18 -2.51 4.36
CA TYR A 378 7.91 -3.59 3.39
C TYR A 378 6.52 -3.51 2.78
N VAL A 379 5.53 -3.12 3.58
CA VAL A 379 4.16 -2.91 3.09
C VAL A 379 4.16 -1.85 1.99
N ARG A 380 4.83 -0.73 2.24
CA ARG A 380 4.99 0.36 1.26
C ARG A 380 5.78 -0.10 0.04
N ASP A 381 6.87 -0.83 0.25
CA ASP A 381 7.72 -1.36 -0.80
C ASP A 381 6.96 -2.28 -1.77
N GLY A 382 6.11 -3.17 -1.23
CA GLY A 382 5.19 -4.00 -1.99
C GLY A 382 4.13 -3.19 -2.74
N GLU A 383 3.48 -2.23 -2.08
CA GLU A 383 2.48 -1.35 -2.70
C GLU A 383 3.06 -0.58 -3.89
N LEU A 384 4.20 0.09 -3.71
CA LEU A 384 4.84 0.92 -4.73
C LEU A 384 5.30 0.13 -5.96
N SER A 385 5.70 -1.13 -5.76
CA SER A 385 6.37 -1.91 -6.81
C SER A 385 5.46 -2.89 -7.54
N ASP A 386 4.50 -3.48 -6.82
CA ASP A 386 3.73 -4.61 -7.27
C ASP A 386 2.23 -4.30 -7.37
N MET A 387 1.75 -3.22 -6.72
CA MET A 387 0.33 -2.84 -6.71
C MET A 387 0.06 -1.56 -7.52
N LEU A 388 0.63 -0.43 -7.11
CA LEU A 388 0.36 0.89 -7.71
C LEU A 388 0.65 0.98 -9.22
N PRO A 389 1.68 0.31 -9.78
CA PRO A 389 1.90 0.33 -11.23
C PRO A 389 0.72 -0.17 -12.06
N PHE A 390 -0.13 -1.04 -11.49
CA PHE A 390 -1.25 -1.66 -12.18
C PHE A 390 -2.59 -1.02 -11.84
N LEU A 391 -2.59 0.11 -11.11
CA LEU A 391 -3.80 0.68 -10.55
C LEU A 391 -4.83 1.09 -11.62
N LYS A 392 -4.36 1.62 -12.76
CA LYS A 392 -5.20 1.97 -13.92
C LYS A 392 -5.86 0.79 -14.62
N THR A 393 -5.49 -0.45 -14.28
CA THR A 393 -6.14 -1.64 -14.83
C THR A 393 -7.44 -2.00 -14.10
N ALA A 394 -7.75 -1.32 -12.99
CA ALA A 394 -9.01 -1.51 -12.28
C ALA A 394 -10.19 -0.91 -13.06
N HIS A 395 -11.35 -1.56 -12.93
CA HIS A 395 -12.60 -1.17 -13.58
C HIS A 395 -13.51 -0.30 -12.69
N ALA A 396 -13.35 -0.42 -11.38
CA ALA A 396 -14.05 0.39 -10.39
C ALA A 396 -13.12 0.70 -9.21
N PHE A 397 -13.31 1.85 -8.59
CA PHE A 397 -12.60 2.27 -7.39
C PHE A 397 -13.59 2.53 -6.25
N VAL A 398 -13.21 2.17 -5.04
CA VAL A 398 -13.97 2.42 -3.81
C VAL A 398 -13.07 3.15 -2.82
N ASN A 399 -13.57 4.23 -2.23
CA ASN A 399 -12.94 4.91 -1.11
C ASN A 399 -13.26 4.18 0.21
N GLY A 400 -12.28 3.48 0.77
CA GLY A 400 -12.36 2.83 2.09
C GLY A 400 -11.93 3.73 3.27
N GLY A 401 -11.58 4.98 2.99
CA GLY A 401 -11.27 5.95 4.03
C GLY A 401 -12.54 6.48 4.67
N LEU A 402 -12.54 6.64 5.99
CA LEU A 402 -13.64 7.25 6.74
C LEU A 402 -13.12 8.51 7.46
N PRO A 403 -13.71 9.69 7.30
CA PRO A 403 -13.17 10.91 7.92
C PRO A 403 -13.08 10.85 9.46
N PHE A 404 -13.95 10.04 10.07
CA PHE A 404 -13.94 9.78 11.51
C PHE A 404 -12.93 8.71 11.96
N ASP A 405 -12.10 8.17 11.06
CA ASP A 405 -11.12 7.12 11.37
C ASP A 405 -10.24 7.49 12.56
N PHE A 406 -9.59 8.65 12.56
CA PHE A 406 -8.64 9.00 13.61
C PHE A 406 -9.27 9.11 15.02
N PRO A 407 -10.39 9.84 15.23
CA PRO A 407 -11.06 9.85 16.53
C PRO A 407 -11.41 8.45 17.05
N VAL A 408 -11.91 7.58 16.17
CA VAL A 408 -12.30 6.21 16.54
C VAL A 408 -11.08 5.33 16.81
N LEU A 409 -10.09 5.31 15.92
CA LEU A 409 -8.88 4.49 16.07
C LEU A 409 -8.07 4.93 17.29
N LYS A 410 -7.99 6.25 17.55
CA LYS A 410 -7.31 6.81 18.73
C LYS A 410 -7.84 6.20 20.03
N HIS A 411 -9.15 5.99 20.14
CA HIS A 411 -9.78 5.37 21.30
C HIS A 411 -9.17 3.99 21.63
N PHE A 412 -8.77 3.22 20.62
CA PHE A 412 -8.23 1.87 20.78
C PHE A 412 -6.71 1.79 20.85
N ILE A 413 -5.99 2.69 20.16
CA ILE A 413 -4.54 2.58 19.99
C ILE A 413 -3.72 3.53 20.88
N ALA A 414 -4.30 4.63 21.39
CA ALA A 414 -3.53 5.74 21.96
C ALA A 414 -2.55 5.32 23.07
N SER A 415 -2.95 4.42 23.97
CA SER A 415 -2.12 3.94 25.08
C SER A 415 -0.98 3.01 24.66
N SER A 416 -1.08 2.40 23.48
CA SER A 416 -0.19 1.35 23.00
C SER A 416 0.56 1.76 21.73
N PHE A 417 0.30 2.95 21.21
CA PHE A 417 0.99 3.47 20.05
C PHE A 417 2.47 3.71 20.38
N PRO A 418 3.43 3.15 19.62
CA PRO A 418 4.85 3.26 19.92
C PRO A 418 5.31 4.72 19.86
N SER A 419 5.86 5.21 20.97
CA SER A 419 6.44 6.55 21.04
C SER A 419 7.68 6.65 20.14
N PRO A 420 7.92 7.80 19.47
CA PRO A 420 9.12 7.99 18.66
C PRO A 420 10.41 7.76 19.46
N ASP A 421 10.43 8.13 20.75
CA ASP A 421 11.60 7.99 21.61
C ASP A 421 11.94 6.52 21.96
N SER A 422 11.02 5.60 21.69
CA SER A 422 11.23 4.15 21.90
C SER A 422 11.89 3.44 20.72
N LEU A 423 12.12 4.15 19.61
CA LEU A 423 12.60 3.63 18.34
C LEU A 423 14.04 4.05 18.06
N ASP A 424 14.83 3.15 17.50
CA ASP A 424 16.21 3.41 17.13
C ASP A 424 16.27 4.21 15.81
N LYS A 425 16.82 5.42 15.87
CA LYS A 425 16.93 6.31 14.70
C LYS A 425 17.97 5.83 13.68
N THR A 426 18.82 4.87 14.04
CA THR A 426 19.88 4.33 13.17
C THR A 426 19.40 3.10 12.40
N THR A 427 18.71 2.18 13.07
CA THR A 427 18.25 0.92 12.47
C THR A 427 16.79 0.97 12.04
N ALA A 428 15.98 1.86 12.61
CA ALA A 428 14.53 1.94 12.37
C ALA A 428 14.08 3.39 12.03
N LEU A 429 14.85 4.11 11.21
CA LEU A 429 14.55 5.50 10.86
C LEU A 429 13.15 5.69 10.23
N ASP A 430 12.75 4.84 9.28
CA ASP A 430 11.40 4.95 8.66
C ASP A 430 10.30 4.80 9.72
N ALA A 431 10.45 3.83 10.63
CA ALA A 431 9.54 3.61 11.75
C ALA A 431 9.49 4.82 12.69
N TYR A 432 10.66 5.37 13.05
CA TYR A 432 10.77 6.59 13.86
C TYR A 432 9.99 7.75 13.23
N LEU A 433 10.17 7.99 11.92
CA LEU A 433 9.49 9.07 11.21
C LEU A 433 7.97 8.86 11.15
N ARG A 434 7.51 7.63 10.89
CA ARG A 434 6.08 7.28 10.91
C ARG A 434 5.47 7.43 12.29
N SER A 435 6.19 7.03 13.34
CA SER A 435 5.77 7.24 14.72
C SER A 435 5.64 8.72 15.03
N ALA A 436 6.66 9.53 14.71
CA ALA A 436 6.64 10.97 14.99
C ALA A 436 5.47 11.68 14.30
N GLU A 437 5.24 11.38 13.02
CA GLU A 437 4.10 11.90 12.25
C GLU A 437 2.76 11.48 12.86
N THR A 438 2.56 10.17 13.07
CA THR A 438 1.30 9.63 13.59
C THR A 438 1.04 10.09 15.02
N HIS A 439 2.08 10.23 15.85
CA HIS A 439 1.95 10.74 17.21
C HIS A 439 1.44 12.19 17.21
N ARG A 440 1.95 13.06 16.33
CA ARG A 440 1.41 14.43 16.17
C ARG A 440 -0.05 14.44 15.71
N ILE A 441 -0.42 13.56 14.78
CA ILE A 441 -1.80 13.40 14.31
C ILE A 441 -2.70 12.96 15.47
N LEU A 442 -2.33 11.90 16.19
CA LEU A 442 -3.10 11.39 17.33
C LEU A 442 -3.17 12.41 18.47
N ALA A 443 -2.10 13.14 18.76
CA ALA A 443 -2.08 14.18 19.79
C ALA A 443 -3.04 15.33 19.46
N SER A 444 -3.12 15.74 18.19
CA SER A 444 -4.05 16.78 17.72
C SER A 444 -5.49 16.29 17.50
N THR A 445 -5.71 14.98 17.43
CA THR A 445 -7.06 14.39 17.30
C THR A 445 -7.79 14.37 18.64
N VAL A 446 -9.09 14.65 18.65
CA VAL A 446 -9.95 14.56 19.83
C VAL A 446 -9.97 13.14 20.42
N THR A 447 -9.93 13.03 21.74
CA THR A 447 -10.08 11.74 22.43
C THR A 447 -11.55 11.46 22.69
N LEU A 448 -12.03 10.29 22.29
CA LEU A 448 -13.36 9.81 22.67
C LEU A 448 -13.27 9.10 24.02
N GLU A 449 -13.92 9.64 25.06
CA GLU A 449 -13.97 8.99 26.38
C GLU A 449 -14.77 7.68 26.33
N ARG A 450 -15.83 7.67 25.51
CA ARG A 450 -16.68 6.50 25.28
C ARG A 450 -17.04 6.41 23.81
N LEU A 451 -17.03 5.19 23.29
CA LEU A 451 -17.54 4.86 21.96
C LEU A 451 -18.79 3.98 22.11
N PRO A 452 -20.01 4.53 21.99
CA PRO A 452 -21.24 3.73 22.08
C PRO A 452 -21.33 2.68 20.96
N ASP A 453 -21.78 1.47 21.27
CA ASP A 453 -21.81 0.36 20.29
C ASP A 453 -22.67 0.66 19.06
N HIS A 454 -23.73 1.45 19.18
CA HIS A 454 -24.62 1.83 18.09
C HIS A 454 -24.12 3.03 17.26
N LEU A 455 -23.00 3.65 17.66
CA LEU A 455 -22.48 4.83 16.96
C LEU A 455 -22.04 4.47 15.53
N ILE A 456 -21.37 3.33 15.40
CA ILE A 456 -20.86 2.82 14.12
C ILE A 456 -21.69 1.60 13.71
N PRO A 457 -22.24 1.54 12.49
CA PRO A 457 -22.97 0.36 12.02
C PRO A 457 -22.14 -0.93 12.16
N CYS A 458 -22.79 -2.05 12.47
CA CYS A 458 -22.12 -3.33 12.71
C CYS A 458 -21.59 -3.98 11.41
N ASP A 459 -21.93 -3.45 10.25
CA ASP A 459 -21.48 -3.89 8.92
C ASP A 459 -20.54 -2.87 8.24
N CYS A 460 -20.07 -1.85 8.99
CA CYS A 460 -19.07 -0.90 8.52
C CYS A 460 -17.68 -1.53 8.56
N HIS A 461 -16.87 -1.36 7.51
CA HIS A 461 -15.57 -2.02 7.36
C HIS A 461 -14.54 -1.64 8.44
N ILE A 462 -14.69 -0.48 9.11
CA ILE A 462 -13.81 -0.14 10.25
C ILE A 462 -13.93 -1.14 11.41
N ARG A 463 -15.09 -1.84 11.51
CA ARG A 463 -15.36 -2.86 12.53
C ARG A 463 -14.44 -4.08 12.42
N GLU A 464 -13.80 -4.30 11.27
CA GLU A 464 -12.72 -5.29 11.13
C GLU A 464 -11.57 -5.03 12.12
N PHE A 465 -11.30 -3.76 12.45
CA PHE A 465 -10.14 -3.35 13.24
C PHE A 465 -10.49 -3.07 14.69
N ILE A 466 -11.69 -2.55 14.95
CA ILE A 466 -12.14 -2.15 16.28
C ILE A 466 -13.08 -3.18 16.95
N GLY A 467 -13.51 -4.21 16.23
CA GLY A 467 -14.47 -5.22 16.70
C GLY A 467 -15.95 -4.81 16.56
N GLY A 468 -16.83 -5.80 16.69
CA GLY A 468 -18.28 -5.64 16.54
C GLY A 468 -18.79 -5.77 15.10
N LEU A 469 -18.00 -6.39 14.20
CA LEU A 469 -18.44 -6.68 12.84
C LEU A 469 -19.44 -7.85 12.87
N SER A 470 -20.63 -7.65 12.30
CA SER A 470 -21.69 -8.67 12.24
C SER A 470 -21.63 -9.56 11.01
N LEU A 471 -20.83 -9.20 10.01
CA LEU A 471 -20.65 -10.00 8.80
C LEU A 471 -19.80 -11.22 9.15
N LYS A 472 -20.31 -12.41 8.79
CA LYS A 472 -19.50 -13.64 8.81
C LYS A 472 -18.54 -13.59 7.64
N ILE A 473 -17.26 -13.43 7.96
CA ILE A 473 -16.18 -13.49 6.99
C ILE A 473 -15.61 -14.91 7.05
N ASP A 474 -15.88 -15.72 6.03
CA ASP A 474 -15.54 -17.14 6.01
C ASP A 474 -14.03 -17.43 5.86
N HIS A 475 -13.18 -16.39 5.77
CA HIS A 475 -11.79 -16.56 5.31
C HIS A 475 -10.68 -15.95 6.16
N GLN A 476 -10.93 -15.45 7.36
CA GLN A 476 -9.84 -14.95 8.20
C GLN A 476 -10.09 -15.17 9.68
N GLU A 477 -10.02 -16.42 10.16
CA GLU A 477 -9.66 -16.72 11.57
C GLU A 477 -9.35 -18.20 11.88
#